data_AF-A0A9D1A050-F1
#
_entry.id   AF-A0A9D1A050-F1
#
_cell.length_a   1.000
_cell.length_b   1.000
_cell.length_c   1.000
_cell.angle_alpha   90.00
_cell.angle_beta   90.00
_cell.angle_gamma   90.00
#
_symmetry.space_group_name_H-M   'P 1'
#
loop_
_entity.id
_entity.type
_entity.pdbx_description
1 polymer ?
#
loop_
_entity_poly.entity_id
_entity_poly.type
_entity_poly.pdbx_seq_one_letter_code
_entity_poly.pdbx_strand_id
1 'polypeptide(L)'
;MDSAPLTYPAWNGRAILLVDLDAFFASVEQLDHPAWRGKPVIVGGDADKRGVVSTCSYEARAYGVRSAMPAVMAAKLCPDAIWTHGHFDRYREVSNQVMAILRDETPLVQQVSIDEAFLDVTPTPHVPEHP
;
A
#
# COMPACT_ATOMS: atom_id res chain seq x y z
N MET A 1 -9.24 -23.51 28.79
CA MET A 1 -8.16 -24.24 28.09
C MET A 1 -7.00 -23.28 28.02
N ASP A 2 -6.05 -23.43 28.94
CA ASP A 2 -4.83 -22.63 28.99
C ASP A 2 -3.97 -22.99 27.78
N SER A 3 -3.87 -22.09 26.81
CA SER A 3 -2.82 -22.18 25.80
C SER A 3 -1.51 -21.77 26.46
N ALA A 4 -0.61 -22.72 26.68
CA ALA A 4 0.77 -22.40 27.07
C ALA A 4 1.35 -21.37 26.08
N PRO A 5 2.13 -20.38 26.54
CA PRO A 5 2.73 -19.39 25.66
C PRO A 5 3.58 -20.10 24.61
N LEU A 6 3.40 -19.70 23.35
CA LEU A 6 4.20 -20.20 22.24
C LEU A 6 5.64 -19.74 22.44
N THR A 7 6.51 -20.63 22.92
CA THR A 7 7.96 -20.44 22.90
C THR A 7 8.48 -20.81 21.52
N TYR A 8 8.80 -19.80 20.72
CA TYR A 8 9.54 -19.98 19.48
C TYR A 8 11.05 -20.04 19.79
N PRO A 9 11.84 -20.86 19.06
CA PRO A 9 13.28 -20.83 19.20
C PRO A 9 13.83 -19.46 18.78
N ALA A 10 14.95 -19.05 19.40
CA ALA A 10 15.61 -17.81 19.03
C ALA A 10 16.03 -17.83 17.54
N TRP A 11 15.66 -16.80 16.81
CA TRP A 11 15.97 -16.56 15.41
C TRP A 11 17.46 -16.27 15.31
N ASN A 12 18.16 -17.09 14.54
CA ASN A 12 19.60 -16.99 14.37
C ASN A 12 19.91 -16.75 12.89
N GLY A 13 19.88 -15.48 12.49
CA GLY A 13 20.08 -15.06 11.10
C GLY A 13 19.54 -13.67 10.82
N ARG A 14 19.65 -13.21 9.56
CA ARG A 14 19.04 -11.94 9.15
C ARG A 14 17.53 -12.05 9.08
N ALA A 15 16.82 -11.04 9.56
CA ALA A 15 15.38 -10.90 9.43
C ALA A 15 15.07 -9.63 8.64
N ILE A 16 14.55 -9.80 7.42
CA ILE A 16 14.25 -8.69 6.52
C ILE A 16 12.74 -8.67 6.29
N LEU A 17 12.09 -7.54 6.59
CA LEU A 17 10.69 -7.30 6.28
C LEU A 17 10.58 -6.54 4.97
N LEU A 18 9.58 -6.90 4.17
CA LEU A 18 9.08 -6.08 3.06
C LEU A 18 7.73 -5.52 3.49
N VAL A 19 7.61 -4.19 3.47
CA VAL A 19 6.35 -3.48 3.63
C VAL A 19 5.91 -2.97 2.26
N ASP A 20 4.65 -3.19 1.92
CA ASP A 20 3.97 -2.74 0.70
C ASP A 20 2.59 -2.20 1.12
N LEU A 21 2.27 -0.95 0.77
CA LEU A 21 1.01 -0.32 1.16
C LEU A 21 -0.14 -0.68 0.21
N ASP A 22 -1.14 -1.35 0.78
CA ASP A 22 -2.29 -1.88 0.04
C ASP A 22 -3.04 -0.81 -0.76
N ALA A 23 -3.11 -1.02 -2.08
CA ALA A 23 -3.84 -0.17 -3.03
C ALA A 23 -3.56 1.33 -2.82
N PHE A 24 -2.30 1.68 -2.52
CA PHE A 24 -1.90 2.90 -1.83
C PHE A 24 -2.64 4.17 -2.25
N PHE A 25 -2.62 4.55 -3.53
CA PHE A 25 -3.27 5.80 -3.95
C PHE A 25 -4.79 5.77 -3.76
N ALA A 26 -5.46 4.65 -4.05
CA ALA A 26 -6.90 4.52 -3.83
C ALA A 26 -7.24 4.56 -2.33
N SER A 27 -6.39 3.96 -1.49
CA SER A 27 -6.53 4.01 -0.02
C SER A 27 -6.36 5.43 0.52
N VAL A 28 -5.42 6.23 -0.01
CA VAL A 28 -5.27 7.64 0.36
C VAL A 28 -6.49 8.47 -0.09
N GLU A 29 -7.00 8.23 -1.30
CA GLU A 29 -8.21 8.91 -1.77
C GLU A 29 -9.44 8.59 -0.90
N GLN A 30 -9.58 7.34 -0.44
CA GLN A 30 -10.64 6.93 0.49
C GLN A 30 -10.40 7.43 1.94
N LEU A 31 -9.15 7.69 2.32
CA LEU A 31 -8.82 8.34 3.58
C LEU A 31 -9.32 9.78 3.58
N ASP A 32 -8.97 10.53 2.53
CA ASP A 32 -9.28 11.96 2.38
C ASP A 32 -10.75 12.20 1.96
N HIS A 33 -11.40 11.23 1.32
CA HIS A 33 -12.83 11.26 0.99
C HIS A 33 -13.57 10.08 1.64
N PRO A 34 -13.98 10.19 2.92
CA PRO A 34 -14.63 9.08 3.64
C PRO A 34 -15.88 8.53 2.96
N ALA A 35 -16.59 9.34 2.17
CA ALA A 35 -17.76 8.92 1.40
C ALA A 35 -17.45 7.97 0.23
N TRP A 36 -16.18 7.75 -0.11
CA TRP A 36 -15.71 6.85 -1.17
C TRP A 36 -15.34 5.46 -0.64
N ARG A 37 -15.27 5.27 0.68
CA ARG A 37 -15.01 3.96 1.29
C ARG A 37 -16.13 2.98 0.96
N GLY A 38 -15.77 1.72 0.68
CA GLY A 38 -16.73 0.71 0.27
C GLY A 38 -17.23 0.87 -1.18
N LYS A 39 -16.66 1.79 -1.96
CA LYS A 39 -17.04 2.04 -3.35
C LYS A 39 -15.86 1.78 -4.29
N PRO A 40 -16.11 1.40 -5.56
CA PRO A 40 -15.06 1.28 -6.56
C PRO A 40 -14.41 2.63 -6.82
N VAL A 41 -13.15 2.78 -6.41
CA VAL A 41 -12.28 3.93 -6.72
C VAL A 41 -11.17 3.51 -7.67
N ILE A 42 -10.94 4.33 -8.70
CA ILE A 42 -9.88 4.17 -9.69
C ILE A 42 -9.05 5.45 -9.75
N VAL A 43 -7.73 5.32 -9.61
CA VAL A 43 -6.77 6.40 -9.82
C VAL A 43 -6.08 6.15 -11.17
N GLY A 44 -6.18 7.09 -12.10
CA GLY A 44 -5.57 6.92 -13.43
C GLY A 44 -5.86 8.04 -14.42
N GLY A 45 -5.23 7.94 -15.59
CA GLY A 45 -5.43 8.89 -16.69
C GLY A 45 -6.79 8.71 -17.39
N ASP A 46 -7.22 9.74 -18.14
CA ASP A 46 -8.52 9.72 -18.81
C ASP A 46 -8.67 8.60 -19.86
N ALA A 47 -9.87 8.02 -19.94
CA ALA A 47 -10.19 7.02 -20.95
C ALA A 47 -10.10 7.56 -22.39
N ASP A 48 -10.52 8.80 -22.63
CA ASP A 48 -10.50 9.42 -23.96
C ASP A 48 -9.09 9.85 -24.43
N LYS A 49 -8.10 9.91 -23.53
CA LYS A 49 -6.70 10.31 -23.83
C LYS A 49 -5.70 9.16 -23.80
N ARG A 50 -6.15 7.92 -24.02
CA ARG A 50 -5.31 6.70 -23.91
C ARG A 50 -4.66 6.55 -22.52
N GLY A 51 -5.35 7.01 -21.49
CA GLY A 51 -4.91 6.84 -20.10
C GLY A 51 -4.84 5.38 -19.68
N VAL A 52 -4.17 5.16 -18.56
CA VAL A 52 -4.05 3.87 -17.89
C VAL A 52 -4.44 4.01 -16.42
N VAL A 53 -4.90 2.91 -15.84
CA VAL A 53 -5.13 2.80 -14.39
C VAL A 53 -3.78 2.77 -13.70
N SER A 54 -3.51 3.74 -12.83
CA SER A 54 -2.34 3.73 -11.96
C SER A 54 -2.52 2.72 -10.84
N THR A 55 -3.65 2.80 -10.12
CA THR A 55 -4.09 1.82 -9.14
C THR A 55 -5.60 1.85 -8.97
N CYS A 56 -6.15 0.86 -8.28
CA CYS A 56 -7.57 0.80 -7.98
C CYS A 56 -7.83 0.08 -6.65
N SER A 57 -8.92 0.49 -6.01
CA SER A 57 -9.46 -0.10 -4.78
C SER A 57 -9.83 -1.58 -4.93
N TYR A 58 -9.94 -2.31 -3.83
CA TYR A 58 -10.38 -3.70 -3.85
C TYR A 58 -11.79 -3.86 -4.42
N GLU A 59 -12.66 -2.90 -4.17
CA GLU A 59 -14.01 -2.83 -4.70
C GLU A 59 -14.01 -2.77 -6.23
N ALA A 60 -13.11 -1.97 -6.84
CA ALA A 60 -12.94 -1.96 -8.29
C ALA A 60 -12.25 -3.22 -8.84
N ARG A 61 -11.31 -3.81 -8.09
CA ARG A 61 -10.66 -5.09 -8.45
C ARG A 61 -11.66 -6.23 -8.56
N ALA A 62 -12.75 -6.21 -7.79
CA ALA A 62 -13.83 -7.19 -7.88
C ALA A 62 -14.53 -7.19 -9.25
N TYR A 63 -14.54 -6.06 -9.98
CA TYR A 63 -15.03 -5.94 -11.36
C TYR A 63 -13.98 -6.32 -12.41
N GLY A 64 -12.79 -6.76 -11.98
CA GLY A 64 -11.68 -7.14 -12.86
C GLY A 64 -10.77 -5.99 -13.26
N VAL A 65 -10.95 -4.78 -12.72
CA VAL A 65 -10.02 -3.66 -12.93
C VAL A 65 -8.67 -3.97 -12.28
N ARG A 66 -7.57 -3.63 -12.96
CA ARG A 66 -6.19 -3.87 -12.50
C ARG A 66 -5.32 -2.65 -12.82
N SER A 67 -4.20 -2.49 -12.10
CA SER A 67 -3.17 -1.52 -12.45
C SER A 67 -2.61 -1.79 -13.86
N ALA A 68 -2.14 -0.73 -14.52
CA ALA A 68 -1.68 -0.71 -15.91
C ALA A 68 -2.76 -1.08 -16.98
N MET A 69 -4.01 -1.33 -16.58
CA MET A 69 -5.11 -1.54 -17.51
C MET A 69 -5.41 -0.25 -18.30
N PRO A 70 -5.70 -0.33 -19.62
CA PRO A 70 -6.20 0.81 -20.37
C PRO A 70 -7.46 1.40 -19.74
N ALA A 71 -7.51 2.72 -19.54
CA ALA A 71 -8.63 3.38 -18.87
C ALA A 71 -9.98 3.17 -19.58
N VAL A 72 -9.98 3.08 -20.91
CA VAL A 72 -11.17 2.71 -21.72
C VAL A 72 -11.73 1.35 -21.32
N MET A 73 -10.87 0.38 -21.01
CA MET A 73 -11.31 -0.95 -20.61
C MET A 73 -11.81 -0.95 -19.17
N ALA A 74 -11.10 -0.27 -18.27
CA ALA A 74 -11.52 -0.11 -16.88
C ALA A 74 -12.91 0.55 -16.76
N ALA A 75 -13.16 1.62 -17.52
CA ALA A 75 -14.46 2.30 -17.56
C ALA A 75 -15.59 1.41 -18.09
N LYS A 76 -15.30 0.43 -18.94
CA LYS A 76 -16.30 -0.56 -19.39
C LYS A 76 -16.57 -1.63 -18.33
N LEU A 77 -15.54 -2.06 -17.61
CA LEU A 77 -15.65 -3.08 -16.56
C LEU A 77 -16.37 -2.55 -15.31
N CYS A 78 -16.12 -1.30 -14.94
CA CYS A 78 -16.70 -0.66 -13.77
C CYS A 78 -17.22 0.74 -14.12
N PRO A 79 -18.40 0.85 -14.77
CA PRO A 79 -18.94 2.12 -15.25
C PRO A 79 -19.27 3.13 -14.13
N ASP A 80 -19.63 2.62 -12.95
CA ASP A 80 -20.03 3.43 -11.80
C ASP A 80 -18.85 3.74 -10.86
N ALA A 81 -17.61 3.47 -11.28
CA ALA A 81 -16.43 3.76 -10.47
C ALA A 81 -16.22 5.26 -10.30
N ILE A 82 -15.78 5.63 -9.10
CA ILE A 82 -15.26 6.96 -8.81
C ILE A 82 -13.88 7.06 -9.44
N TRP A 83 -13.73 7.95 -10.43
CA TRP A 83 -12.47 8.17 -11.13
C TRP A 83 -11.77 9.44 -10.65
N THR A 84 -10.47 9.35 -10.40
CA THR A 84 -9.63 10.51 -10.05
C THR A 84 -8.28 10.43 -10.75
N HIS A 85 -7.71 11.60 -11.06
CA HIS A 85 -6.34 11.71 -11.59
C HIS A 85 -5.27 11.48 -10.52
N GLY A 86 -5.67 11.59 -9.26
CA GLY A 86 -4.83 11.42 -8.10
C GLY A 86 -4.00 12.64 -7.73
N HIS A 87 -3.59 12.67 -6.45
CA HIS A 87 -2.88 13.78 -5.82
C HIS A 87 -1.49 13.34 -5.37
N PHE A 88 -0.52 13.34 -6.30
CA PHE A 88 0.82 12.79 -6.05
C PHE A 88 1.58 13.46 -4.89
N ASP A 89 1.39 14.75 -4.66
CA ASP A 89 2.01 15.44 -3.53
C ASP A 89 1.43 14.96 -2.19
N ARG A 90 0.12 14.71 -2.15
CA ARG A 90 -0.55 14.12 -0.99
C ARG A 90 -0.11 12.67 -0.76
N TYR A 91 0.07 11.89 -1.83
CA TYR A 91 0.59 10.52 -1.71
C TYR A 91 2.01 10.50 -1.15
N ARG A 92 2.87 11.45 -1.55
CA ARG A 92 4.23 11.58 -0.98
C ARG A 92 4.18 11.97 0.49
N GLU A 93 3.27 12.87 0.87
CA GLU A 93 3.09 13.26 2.27
C GLU A 93 2.74 12.06 3.15
N VAL A 94 1.73 11.26 2.76
CA VAL A 94 1.33 10.07 3.51
C VAL A 94 2.42 9.00 3.49
N SER A 95 3.10 8.81 2.37
CA SER A 95 4.27 7.93 2.27
C SER A 95 5.35 8.31 3.28
N ASN A 96 5.71 9.59 3.35
CA ASN A 96 6.72 10.08 4.30
C ASN A 96 6.31 9.83 5.76
N GLN A 97 5.01 9.96 6.09
CA GLN A 97 4.51 9.64 7.43
C GLN A 97 4.69 8.16 7.76
N VAL A 98 4.36 7.26 6.83
CA VAL A 98 4.56 5.82 7.01
C VAL A 98 6.05 5.49 7.11
N MET A 99 6.88 6.02 6.23
CA MET A 99 8.33 5.79 6.23
C MET A 99 9.01 6.33 7.48
N ALA A 100 8.46 7.38 8.11
CA ALA A 100 8.93 7.85 9.41
C ALA A 100 8.68 6.81 10.51
N ILE A 101 7.47 6.23 10.56
CA ILE A 101 7.13 5.13 11.49
C ILE A 101 8.09 3.95 11.28
N LEU A 102 8.35 3.56 10.03
CA LEU A 102 9.28 2.46 9.73
C LEU A 102 10.72 2.73 10.22
N ARG A 103 11.15 4.00 10.23
CA ARG A 103 12.48 4.41 10.72
C ARG A 103 12.57 4.47 12.25
N ASP A 104 11.44 4.58 12.94
CA ASP A 104 11.40 4.50 14.40
C ASP A 104 11.69 3.07 14.89
N GLU A 105 11.35 2.06 14.08
CA GLU A 105 11.61 0.63 14.37
C GLU A 105 13.08 0.23 14.11
N THR A 106 13.68 0.74 13.04
CA THR A 106 15.08 0.45 12.68
C THR A 106 15.67 1.56 11.84
N PRO A 107 16.96 1.91 12.03
CA PRO A 107 17.64 2.84 11.12
C PRO A 107 17.92 2.22 9.74
N LEU A 108 17.81 0.89 9.59
CA LEU A 108 18.14 0.14 8.38
C LEU A 108 16.92 0.00 7.46
N VAL A 109 16.44 1.13 6.94
CA VAL A 109 15.30 1.20 6.01
C VAL A 109 15.77 1.55 4.61
N GLN A 110 15.42 0.70 3.64
CA GLN A 110 15.59 0.96 2.21
C GLN A 110 14.23 1.13 1.54
N GLN A 111 13.85 2.37 1.28
CA GLN A 111 12.65 2.69 0.50
C GLN A 111 12.89 2.40 -0.99
N VAL A 112 11.99 1.63 -1.61
CA VAL A 112 12.10 1.17 -3.01
C VAL A 112 11.15 1.94 -3.91
N SER A 113 9.97 2.28 -3.40
CA SER A 113 8.95 3.08 -4.09
C SER A 113 8.25 4.02 -3.10
N ILE A 114 7.18 4.67 -3.55
CA ILE A 114 6.36 5.52 -2.69
C ILE A 114 5.58 4.71 -1.63
N ASP A 115 5.32 3.44 -1.88
CA ASP A 115 4.56 2.52 -1.03
C ASP A 115 5.34 1.30 -0.56
N GLU A 116 6.59 1.11 -0.99
CA GLU A 116 7.38 -0.08 -0.66
C GLU A 116 8.70 0.27 0.06
N ALA A 117 9.02 -0.51 1.09
CA ALA A 117 10.31 -0.45 1.78
C ALA A 117 10.75 -1.80 2.35
N PHE A 118 12.06 -2.03 2.32
CA PHE A 118 12.71 -3.10 3.08
C PHE A 118 13.22 -2.59 4.43
N LEU A 119 13.06 -3.40 5.47
CA LEU A 119 13.57 -3.14 6.81
C LEU A 119 14.43 -4.29 7.28
N ASP A 120 15.60 -4.01 7.83
CA ASP A 120 16.38 -5.00 8.57
C ASP A 120 16.01 -4.93 10.06
N VAL A 121 15.32 -5.97 10.53
CA VAL A 121 14.88 -6.17 11.93
C VAL A 121 15.62 -7.33 12.58
N THR A 122 16.82 -7.65 12.07
CA THR A 122 17.70 -8.64 12.70
C THR A 122 17.92 -8.25 14.16
N PRO A 123 17.68 -9.13 15.14
CA PRO A 123 17.93 -8.82 16.54
C PRO A 123 19.36 -8.33 16.76
N THR A 124 19.50 -7.19 17.40
CA THR A 124 20.80 -6.61 17.80
C THR A 124 20.75 -6.22 19.27
N PRO A 125 21.89 -5.91 19.92
CA PRO A 125 21.86 -5.34 21.27
C PRO A 125 21.04 -4.05 21.41
N HIS A 126 20.77 -3.35 20.31
CA HIS A 126 19.98 -2.11 20.26
C HIS A 126 18.53 -2.32 19.79
N VAL A 127 18.24 -3.46 19.15
CA VAL A 127 16.90 -3.90 18.73
C VAL A 127 16.70 -5.30 19.33
N PRO A 128 16.35 -5.38 20.62
CA PRO A 128 16.29 -6.65 21.34
C PRO A 128 15.02 -7.44 21.02
N GLU A 129 14.07 -6.83 20.31
CA GLU A 129 12.84 -7.47 19.92
C GLU A 129 13.12 -8.58 18.91
N HIS A 130 12.55 -9.73 19.22
CA HIS A 130 12.65 -10.90 18.37
C HIS A 130 11.56 -10.80 17.29
N PRO A 131 11.88 -10.91 15.99
CA PRO A 131 10.89 -10.92 14.92
C PRO A 131 9.95 -12.13 14.98
#